data_AF-A0A1Y3PEA8-F1
#
_entry.id   AF-A0A1Y3PEA8-F1
#
_cell.length_a   1.000
_cell.length_b   1.000
_cell.length_c   1.000
_cell.angle_alpha   90.00
_cell.angle_beta   90.00
_cell.angle_gamma   90.00
#
_symmetry.space_group_name_H-M   'P 1'
#
loop_
_entity.id
_entity.type
_entity.pdbx_description
1 polymer ?
#
loop_
_entity_poly.entity_id
_entity_poly.type
_entity_poly.pdbx_seq_one_letter_code
_entity_poly.pdbx_strand_id
1 'polypeptide(L)'
;MEGIGIKDSNGRPISEGDTVSVKVKTWYGFLEICRGPIRFITDDLSSWGCGYAVMNTHRGPTFLSSISKSNTVIEVVEEMEGVEQRG
;
A
#
# COMPACT_ATOMS: atom_id res chain seq x y z
N MET A 1 1.52 -2.75 17.17
CA MET A 1 2.27 -3.25 15.99
C MET A 1 3.43 -2.31 15.76
N GLU A 2 4.62 -2.84 15.50
CA GLU A 2 5.77 -2.02 15.09
C GLU A 2 5.53 -1.49 13.68
N GLY A 3 5.89 -0.23 13.44
CA GLY A 3 5.72 0.41 12.14
C GLY A 3 6.61 -0.23 11.07
N ILE A 4 6.10 -0.33 9.85
CA ILE A 4 6.84 -0.77 8.68
C ILE A 4 7.89 0.30 8.36
N GLY A 5 9.08 -0.09 7.91
CA GLY A 5 10.18 0.83 7.52
C GLY A 5 9.89 1.75 6.32
N ILE A 6 8.62 1.92 5.96
CA ILE A 6 8.09 2.74 4.89
C ILE A 6 7.19 3.80 5.53
N LYS A 7 7.30 5.03 5.05
CA LYS A 7 6.57 6.18 5.59
C LYS A 7 5.59 6.72 4.53
N ASP A 8 4.50 7.30 5.00
CA ASP A 8 3.55 8.03 4.19
C ASP A 8 4.14 9.39 3.72
N SER A 9 3.36 10.14 2.95
CA SER A 9 3.72 11.48 2.48
C SER A 9 3.96 12.51 3.60
N ASN A 10 3.49 12.25 4.83
CA ASN A 10 3.71 13.07 6.01
C ASN A 10 4.89 12.58 6.87
N GLY A 11 5.62 11.55 6.42
CA GLY A 11 6.72 10.96 7.16
C GLY A 11 6.30 10.04 8.32
N ARG A 12 5.02 9.69 8.43
CA ARG A 12 4.50 8.76 9.43
C ARG A 12 4.75 7.32 8.98
N PRO A 13 5.19 6.42 9.87
CA PRO A 13 5.35 5.02 9.51
C PRO A 13 3.99 4.41 9.15
N ILE A 14 3.99 3.56 8.13
CA ILE A 14 2.83 2.77 7.72
C ILE A 14 2.78 1.50 8.56
N SER A 15 1.59 1.03 8.92
CA SER A 15 1.38 -0.20 9.68
C SER A 15 0.75 -1.29 8.82
N GLU A 16 0.91 -2.54 9.25
CA GLU A 16 0.15 -3.64 8.64
C GLU A 16 -1.34 -3.47 8.89
N GLY A 17 -2.16 -3.69 7.85
CA GLY A 17 -3.60 -3.45 7.87
C GLY A 17 -4.01 -2.06 7.38
N ASP A 18 -3.11 -1.08 7.35
CA ASP A 18 -3.40 0.23 6.78
C ASP A 18 -3.76 0.09 5.31
N THR A 19 -4.89 0.68 4.90
CA THR A 19 -5.20 0.84 3.48
C THR A 19 -4.36 1.95 2.92
N VAL A 20 -3.60 1.67 1.87
CA VAL A 20 -2.75 2.66 1.21
C VAL A 20 -3.12 2.80 -0.26
N SER A 21 -2.82 3.96 -0.83
CA SER A 21 -2.79 4.23 -2.27
C SER A 21 -1.36 4.52 -2.69
N VAL A 22 -0.83 3.70 -3.61
CA VAL A 22 0.50 3.86 -4.17
C VAL A 22 0.37 4.61 -5.48
N LYS A 23 1.01 5.78 -5.57
CA LYS A 23 0.93 6.66 -6.74
C LYS A 23 2.31 6.97 -7.30
N VAL A 24 2.43 6.97 -8.62
CA VAL A 24 3.66 7.42 -9.30
C VAL A 24 3.46 8.81 -9.86
N LYS A 25 4.44 9.69 -9.63
CA LYS A 25 4.46 11.02 -10.25
C LYS A 25 4.76 10.89 -11.74
N THR A 26 3.87 11.46 -12.54
CA THR A 26 3.97 11.58 -14.00
C THR A 26 4.00 13.06 -14.39
N TRP A 27 4.16 13.33 -15.68
CA TRP A 27 4.14 14.68 -16.24
C TRP A 27 2.77 15.37 -16.17
N TYR A 28 1.68 14.60 -16.01
CA TYR A 28 0.31 15.11 -15.90
C TYR A 28 -0.27 15.09 -14.47
N GLY A 29 0.54 14.73 -13.47
CA GLY A 29 0.08 14.54 -12.09
C GLY A 29 0.39 13.14 -11.57
N PHE A 30 -0.49 12.57 -10.76
CA PHE A 30 -0.26 11.27 -10.12
C PHE A 30 -1.09 10.16 -10.75
N LEU A 31 -0.47 9.02 -11.00
CA LEU A 31 -1.14 7.79 -11.44
C LEU A 31 -1.16 6.79 -10.29
N GLU A 32 -2.35 6.34 -9.88
CA GLU A 32 -2.51 5.26 -8.89
C GLU A 32 -2.15 3.90 -9.52
N ILE A 33 -1.19 3.20 -8.91
CA ILE A 33 -0.69 1.90 -9.36
C ILE A 33 -1.46 0.76 -8.69
N CYS A 34 -1.63 0.87 -7.37
CA CYS A 34 -2.42 -0.07 -6.58
C CYS A 34 -2.96 0.63 -5.33
N ARG A 35 -4.07 0.08 -4.83
CA ARG A 35 -4.71 0.47 -3.59
C ARG A 35 -5.15 -0.79 -2.85
N GLY A 36 -5.04 -0.76 -1.53
CA GLY A 36 -5.51 -1.85 -0.68
C GLY A 36 -4.79 -1.91 0.66
N PRO A 37 -5.16 -2.87 1.53
CA PRO A 37 -4.53 -3.04 2.82
C PRO A 37 -3.11 -3.58 2.66
N ILE A 38 -2.21 -3.09 3.51
CA ILE A 38 -0.86 -3.65 3.64
C ILE A 38 -0.94 -4.99 4.38
N ARG A 39 -0.27 -6.02 3.87
CA ARG A 39 -0.09 -7.32 4.53
C ARG A 39 1.33 -7.82 4.39
N PHE A 40 1.82 -8.51 5.40
CA PHE A 40 3.04 -9.30 5.26
C PHE A 40 2.71 -10.65 4.62
N ILE A 41 3.35 -10.98 3.49
CA ILE A 41 3.13 -12.23 2.77
C ILE A 41 4.42 -13.06 2.83
N THR A 42 4.25 -14.34 3.20
CA THR A 42 5.31 -15.35 3.21
C THR A 42 4.85 -16.58 2.43
N ASP A 43 4.56 -16.41 1.14
CA ASP A 43 4.39 -17.58 0.28
C ASP A 43 5.78 -18.15 0.00
N ASP A 44 6.07 -19.29 0.64
CA ASP A 44 7.26 -20.14 0.54
C ASP A 44 8.62 -19.41 0.36
N LEU A 45 9.54 -19.59 1.32
CA LEU A 45 10.90 -19.06 1.30
C LEU A 45 11.71 -19.38 0.02
N SER A 46 11.23 -20.30 -0.82
CA SER A 46 11.79 -20.62 -2.14
C SER A 46 11.42 -19.64 -3.26
N SER A 47 10.38 -18.81 -3.06
CA SER A 47 9.80 -17.94 -4.08
C SER A 47 10.20 -16.49 -3.85
N TRP A 48 10.48 -15.77 -4.95
CA TRP A 48 11.03 -14.41 -5.00
C TRP A 48 10.09 -13.30 -4.45
N GLY A 49 9.13 -13.65 -3.60
CA GLY A 49 8.07 -12.77 -3.11
C GLY A 49 7.78 -12.99 -1.62
N CYS A 50 8.71 -12.60 -0.76
CA CYS A 50 8.45 -12.43 0.67
C CYS A 50 8.54 -10.95 1.06
N GLY A 51 7.66 -10.51 1.95
CA GLY A 51 7.67 -9.14 2.48
C GLY A 51 6.31 -8.46 2.50
N TYR A 52 6.34 -7.16 2.80
CA TYR A 52 5.13 -6.34 2.81
C TYR A 52 4.64 -6.07 1.39
N ALA A 53 3.34 -6.25 1.19
CA ALA A 53 2.65 -6.03 -0.06
C ALA A 53 1.34 -5.26 0.15
N VAL A 54 0.94 -4.51 -0.88
CA VAL A 54 -0.41 -3.94 -0.99
C VAL A 54 -1.31 -5.00 -1.60
N MET A 55 -2.37 -5.38 -0.89
CA MET A 55 -3.35 -6.35 -1.37
C MET A 55 -4.35 -5.68 -2.29
N ASN A 56 -4.04 -5.65 -3.60
CA ASN A 56 -4.98 -5.14 -4.58
C ASN A 56 -6.07 -6.19 -4.86
N THR A 57 -7.32 -5.82 -4.64
CA THR A 57 -8.50 -6.69 -4.81
C THR A 57 -8.64 -7.27 -6.23
N HIS A 58 -8.08 -6.62 -7.25
CA HIS A 58 -8.22 -7.03 -8.65
C HIS A 58 -6.97 -7.69 -9.25
N ARG A 59 -5.79 -7.45 -8.69
CA ARG A 59 -4.50 -7.84 -9.30
C ARG A 59 -3.64 -8.77 -8.44
N GLY A 60 -4.08 -9.04 -7.21
CA GLY A 60 -3.28 -9.77 -6.24
C GLY A 60 -2.23 -8.87 -5.57
N PRO A 61 -1.25 -9.46 -4.87
CA PRO A 61 -0.30 -8.71 -4.06
C PRO A 61 0.67 -7.90 -4.93
N THR A 62 0.86 -6.63 -4.57
CA THR A 62 1.94 -5.79 -5.10
C THR A 62 2.98 -5.58 -4.01
N PHE A 63 4.11 -6.28 -4.11
CA PHE A 63 5.20 -6.17 -3.14
C PHE A 63 5.82 -4.78 -3.13
N LEU A 64 6.03 -4.23 -1.93
CA LEU A 64 6.61 -2.89 -1.76
C LEU A 64 8.07 -2.82 -2.22
N SER A 65 8.77 -3.97 -2.27
CA SER A 65 10.11 -4.10 -2.86
C SER A 65 10.12 -3.86 -4.38
N SER A 66 9.00 -4.08 -5.06
CA SER A 66 8.85 -3.86 -6.52
C SER A 66 8.57 -2.40 -6.88
N ILE A 67 8.40 -1.52 -5.90
CA ILE A 67 8.03 -0.13 -6.10
C ILE A 67 9.28 0.75 -6.15
N SER A 68 9.43 1.50 -7.24
CA SER A 68 10.53 2.46 -7.42
C SER A 68 10.42 3.64 -6.45
N LYS A 69 11.36 3.74 -5.49
CA LYS A 69 11.32 4.75 -4.41
C LYS A 69 11.53 6.20 -4.88
N SER A 70 12.09 6.44 -6.05
CA SER A 70 12.48 7.80 -6.49
C SER A 70 11.32 8.64 -7.04
N ASN A 71 10.24 8.01 -7.49
CA ASN A 71 9.09 8.69 -8.11
C ASN A 71 7.73 8.21 -7.58
N THR A 72 7.73 7.34 -6.57
CA THR A 72 6.50 6.84 -5.95
C THR A 72 6.20 7.57 -4.64
N VAL A 73 4.96 8.00 -4.51
CA VAL A 73 4.37 8.50 -3.28
C VAL A 73 3.44 7.42 -2.75
N ILE A 74 3.52 7.14 -1.45
CA ILE A 74 2.59 6.22 -0.76
C ILE A 74 1.76 7.07 0.19
N GLU A 75 0.46 7.04 0.00
CA GLU A 75 -0.52 7.75 0.83
C GLU A 75 -1.31 6.73 1.63
N VAL A 76 -1.39 6.92 2.94
CA VAL A 76 -2.35 6.17 3.77
C VAL A 76 -3.73 6.74 3.52
N VAL A 77 -4.67 5.85 3.23
CA VAL A 77 -6.08 6.19 3.00
C VAL A 77 -6.87 5.70 4.20
N GLU A 78 -7.41 6.63 4.97
CA GLU A 78 -8.39 6.30 6.01
C GLU A 78 -9.69 5.91 5.30
N GLU A 79 -10.02 4.62 5.29
CA GLU A 79 -11.36 4.21 4.89
C GLU A 79 -12.31 4.53 6.04
N MET A 80 -13.11 5.60 5.88
CA MET A 80 -14.28 5.80 6.72
C MET A 80 -15.17 4.56 6.54
N GLU A 81 -15.28 3.74 7.59
CA GLU A 81 -16.30 2.70 7.62
C GLU A 81 -17.64 3.36 7.28
N GLY A 82 -18.31 2.82 6.26
CA GLY A 82 -19.55 3.38 5.75
C GLY A 82 -20.54 3.54 6.89
N VAL A 83 -20.88 4.79 7.19
CA VAL A 83 -22.08 5.07 7.98
C VAL A 83 -23.25 4.60 7.14
N GLU A 84 -23.78 3.42 7.49
CA GLU A 84 -25.05 2.90 7.00
C GLU A 84 -26.14 3.90 7.42
N GLN A 85 -26.38 4.94 6.61
CA GLN A 85 -27.57 5.77 6.74
C GLN A 85 -28.76 4.90 6.30
N ARG A 86 -29.31 4.14 7.25
CA ARG A 86 -30.68 3.65 7.14
C ARG A 86 -31.59 4.87 7.24
N GLY A 87 -32.32 5.12 6.15
CA GLY A 87 -33.43 6.08 6.12
C GLY A 87 -34.63 5.62 6.93
#